data_AF-A0A935FQM7-F1
#
_entry.id   AF-A0A935FQM7-F1
#
_cell.length_a   1.000
_cell.length_b   1.000
_cell.length_c   1.000
_cell.angle_alpha   90.00
_cell.angle_beta   90.00
_cell.angle_gamma   90.00
#
_symmetry.space_group_name_H-M   'P 1'
#
loop_
_entity.id
_entity.type
_entity.pdbx_description
1 polymer ?
#
loop_
_entity_poly.entity_id
_entity_poly.type
_entity_poly.pdbx_seq_one_letter_code
_entity_poly.pdbx_strand_id
1 'polypeptide(L)'
;MLFKTFNSEKYRLYRVAINFILIYLTWITLNSCSSSETSKPVKLPIQRVLPEDFGNFIKIVLRNGEVIDCRGTVISTGQAKDSGLIIIVSSIDTVKSAKEEQLKITKKELARVPAKDILEVYIQKTEYSSGSLTVFLVVGIIVVLIIIIAIVVSGANDESPKQSSSGTTSCPYIYSSDGTGFVFDAEPLGGAICEGLSRSDYTKMEKLFADGNSFRILMRNETDEKQFIDELKLKLVRKELGYRITPDAGESFYTYNNTTKPESVKDENGNDITTFFRDGDEVAWQTYMSCDTSFSTPSKRHELNFKFNKPEGARKHYCWSMQERLFGEHK
;
A
#
# COMPACT_ATOMS: atom_id res chain seq x y z
N MET A 1 -12.70 58.63 9.92
CA MET A 1 -13.40 59.33 8.81
C MET A 1 -13.43 58.51 7.50
N LEU A 2 -13.40 57.17 7.56
CA LEU A 2 -13.30 56.27 6.38
C LEU A 2 -14.53 55.38 6.13
N PHE A 3 -15.60 55.51 6.93
CA PHE A 3 -16.79 54.65 6.82
C PHE A 3 -18.10 55.36 6.44
N LYS A 4 -18.06 56.65 6.08
CA LYS A 4 -19.29 57.43 5.77
C LYS A 4 -19.70 57.45 4.29
N THR A 5 -18.98 56.78 3.39
CA THR A 5 -19.21 56.85 1.94
C THR A 5 -19.61 55.51 1.30
N PHE A 6 -20.33 54.65 2.02
CA PHE A 6 -20.81 53.35 1.51
C PHE A 6 -22.34 53.28 1.44
N ASN A 7 -22.99 54.33 0.95
CA ASN A 7 -24.45 54.40 0.86
C ASN A 7 -24.95 54.88 -0.52
N SER A 8 -24.36 54.35 -1.59
CA SER A 8 -24.96 54.41 -2.92
C SER A 8 -25.46 53.03 -3.32
N GLU A 9 -26.56 52.97 -4.06
CA GLU A 9 -27.19 51.75 -4.58
C GLU A 9 -26.19 50.79 -5.28
N LYS A 10 -25.10 51.32 -5.84
CA LYS A 10 -24.00 50.52 -6.44
C LYS A 10 -23.31 49.56 -5.45
N TYR A 11 -23.31 49.85 -4.15
CA TYR A 11 -22.63 49.02 -3.14
C TYR A 11 -23.56 48.01 -2.45
N ARG A 12 -24.85 48.02 -2.80
CA ARG A 12 -25.85 47.12 -2.23
C ARG A 12 -25.60 45.67 -2.67
N LEU A 13 -25.25 45.48 -3.94
CA LEU A 13 -24.78 44.20 -4.49
C LEU A 13 -23.49 43.71 -3.81
N TYR A 14 -22.55 44.61 -3.55
CA TYR A 14 -21.28 44.29 -2.87
C TYR A 14 -21.50 43.80 -1.43
N ARG A 15 -22.41 44.45 -0.69
CA ARG A 15 -22.78 44.01 0.67
C ARG A 15 -23.47 42.65 0.68
N VAL A 16 -24.34 42.37 -0.30
CA VAL A 16 -24.99 41.07 -0.43
C VAL A 16 -23.95 39.99 -0.74
N ALA A 17 -23.02 40.25 -1.66
CA ALA A 17 -21.94 39.30 -1.99
C ALA A 17 -21.02 39.03 -0.79
N ILE A 18 -20.59 40.06 -0.06
CA ILE A 18 -19.74 39.91 1.12
C ILE A 18 -20.46 39.11 2.21
N ASN A 19 -21.73 39.39 2.47
CA ASN A 19 -22.51 38.64 3.46
C ASN A 19 -22.69 37.17 3.05
N PHE A 20 -22.88 36.89 1.76
CA PHE A 20 -22.97 35.51 1.26
C PHE A 20 -21.65 34.76 1.41
N ILE A 21 -20.51 35.42 1.14
CA ILE A 21 -19.17 34.86 1.35
C ILE A 21 -18.94 34.58 2.83
N LEU A 22 -19.29 35.50 3.73
CA LEU A 22 -19.12 35.32 5.17
C LEU A 22 -19.99 34.17 5.71
N ILE A 23 -21.26 34.07 5.28
CA ILE A 23 -22.15 32.97 5.67
C ILE A 23 -21.61 31.63 5.15
N TYR A 24 -21.14 31.59 3.90
CA TYR A 24 -20.59 30.37 3.30
C TYR A 24 -19.29 29.92 3.98
N LEU A 25 -18.37 30.86 4.28
CA LEU A 25 -17.15 30.57 5.05
C LEU A 25 -17.47 30.05 6.45
N THR A 26 -18.47 30.63 7.12
CA THR A 26 -18.91 30.17 8.44
C THR A 26 -19.56 28.78 8.37
N TRP A 27 -20.28 28.47 7.30
CA TRP A 27 -20.85 27.14 7.08
C TRP A 27 -19.78 26.07 6.78
N ILE A 28 -18.71 26.44 6.08
CA ILE A 28 -17.54 25.55 5.84
C ILE A 28 -16.82 25.24 7.15
N THR A 29 -16.56 26.24 8.00
CA THR A 29 -15.87 26.02 9.27
C THR A 29 -16.70 25.18 10.24
N LEU A 30 -18.03 25.30 10.21
CA LEU A 30 -18.92 24.53 11.08
C LEU A 30 -19.15 23.07 10.61
N ASN A 31 -19.04 22.77 9.31
CA ASN A 31 -19.26 21.42 8.78
C ASN A 31 -17.96 20.65 8.44
N SER A 32 -16.79 21.28 8.57
CA SER A 32 -15.50 20.61 8.36
C SER A 32 -15.05 19.87 9.61
N CYS A 33 -15.72 18.76 9.95
CA CYS A 33 -15.20 17.83 10.94
C CYS A 33 -15.66 16.39 10.66
N SER A 34 -15.15 15.82 9.58
CA SER A 34 -15.05 14.36 9.46
C SER A 34 -13.74 14.01 8.72
N SER A 35 -12.62 14.20 9.42
CA SER A 35 -11.40 13.49 9.04
C SER A 35 -11.66 12.00 9.26
N SER A 36 -11.75 11.22 8.19
CA SER A 36 -11.69 9.76 8.31
C SER A 36 -10.24 9.40 8.62
N GLU A 37 -9.99 8.92 9.83
CA GLU A 37 -8.71 8.31 10.17
C GLU A 37 -8.65 6.94 9.51
N THR A 38 -7.77 6.80 8.53
CA THR A 38 -7.48 5.50 7.92
C THR A 38 -6.13 5.02 8.40
N SER A 39 -6.12 3.98 9.24
CA SER A 39 -4.89 3.30 9.62
C SER A 39 -4.56 2.24 8.59
N LYS A 40 -3.34 2.24 8.03
CA LYS A 40 -2.87 1.19 7.12
C LYS A 40 -1.52 0.63 7.62
N PRO A 41 -1.31 -0.69 7.55
CA PRO A 41 0.00 -1.26 7.78
C PRO A 41 0.94 -0.87 6.63
N VAL A 42 2.10 -0.33 6.97
CA VAL A 42 3.17 0.02 6.04
C VAL A 42 4.38 -0.85 6.30
N LYS A 43 4.92 -1.45 5.24
CA LYS A 43 6.11 -2.30 5.27
C LYS A 43 7.35 -1.44 5.04
N LEU A 44 8.34 -1.54 5.93
CA LEU A 44 9.59 -0.78 5.87
C LEU A 44 10.82 -1.66 6.18
N PRO A 45 11.95 -1.45 5.48
CA PRO A 45 13.22 -2.03 5.89
C PRO A 45 13.69 -1.36 7.20
N ILE A 46 14.34 -2.13 8.08
CA ILE A 46 14.74 -1.63 9.41
C ILE A 46 15.62 -0.37 9.35
N GLN A 47 16.41 -0.19 8.28
CA GLN A 47 17.28 0.98 8.08
C GLN A 47 16.51 2.28 7.82
N ARG A 48 15.23 2.19 7.41
CA ARG A 48 14.35 3.34 7.15
C ARG A 48 13.37 3.63 8.28
N VAL A 49 13.39 2.82 9.35
CA VAL A 49 12.53 3.04 10.50
C VAL A 49 13.05 4.23 11.30
N LEU A 50 12.19 5.21 11.55
CA LEU A 50 12.53 6.35 12.38
C LEU A 50 12.22 6.05 13.86
N PRO A 51 12.92 6.68 14.82
CA PRO A 51 12.70 6.45 16.25
C PRO A 51 11.24 6.61 16.72
N GLU A 52 10.49 7.50 16.10
CA GLU A 52 9.06 7.72 16.36
C GLU A 52 8.17 6.54 15.93
N ASP A 53 8.62 5.71 14.98
CA ASP A 53 7.83 4.60 14.46
C ASP A 53 7.85 3.38 15.39
N PHE A 54 8.80 3.28 16.34
CA PHE A 54 8.95 2.10 17.21
C PHE A 54 7.71 1.78 18.04
N GLY A 55 6.91 2.80 18.40
CA GLY A 55 5.65 2.61 19.13
C GLY A 55 4.53 1.98 18.30
N ASN A 56 4.68 1.93 16.97
CA ASN A 56 3.64 1.52 16.03
C ASN A 56 3.95 0.19 15.34
N PHE A 57 4.92 -0.58 15.82
CA PHE A 57 5.28 -1.86 15.24
C PHE A 57 4.13 -2.88 15.40
N ILE A 58 3.73 -3.48 14.30
CA ILE A 58 2.73 -4.55 14.25
C ILE A 58 3.43 -5.91 14.26
N LYS A 59 4.44 -6.10 13.40
CA LYS A 59 5.24 -7.33 13.32
C LYS A 59 6.65 -7.04 12.83
N ILE A 60 7.61 -7.85 13.29
CA ILE A 60 8.99 -7.88 12.81
C ILE A 60 9.21 -9.22 12.10
N VAL A 61 9.78 -9.18 10.90
CA VAL A 61 10.18 -10.38 10.14
C VAL A 61 11.70 -10.48 10.17
N LEU A 62 12.20 -11.63 10.60
CA LEU A 62 13.63 -11.92 10.67
C LEU A 62 14.15 -12.53 9.37
N ARG A 63 15.46 -12.46 9.15
CA ARG A 63 16.15 -13.04 7.98
C ARG A 63 16.10 -14.57 7.93
N ASN A 64 15.79 -15.22 9.05
CA ASN A 64 15.50 -16.66 9.12
C ASN A 64 14.00 -16.97 8.91
N GLY A 65 13.20 -15.97 8.52
CA GLY A 65 11.75 -16.06 8.30
C GLY A 65 10.89 -16.15 9.56
N GLU A 66 11.49 -16.13 10.75
CA GLU A 66 10.72 -16.06 11.99
C GLU A 66 9.99 -14.71 12.08
N VAL A 67 8.73 -14.74 12.51
CA VAL A 67 7.88 -13.55 12.66
C VAL A 67 7.59 -13.32 14.13
N ILE A 68 7.90 -12.11 14.60
CA ILE A 68 7.61 -11.67 15.97
C ILE A 68 6.41 -10.71 15.91
N ASP A 69 5.29 -11.12 16.52
CA ASP A 69 4.12 -10.24 16.71
C ASP A 69 4.46 -9.18 17.76
N CYS A 70 4.31 -7.91 17.39
CA CYS A 70 4.63 -6.77 18.24
C CYS A 70 3.38 -6.08 18.80
N ARG A 71 2.18 -6.53 18.43
CA ARG A 71 0.93 -5.91 18.89
C ARG A 71 0.79 -6.02 20.41
N GLY A 72 0.53 -4.88 21.05
CA GLY A 72 0.42 -4.79 22.51
C GLY A 72 1.75 -4.95 23.26
N THR A 73 2.87 -4.93 22.56
CA THR A 73 4.21 -4.96 23.17
C THR A 73 4.84 -3.57 23.15
N VAL A 74 5.84 -3.37 24.01
CA VAL A 74 6.69 -2.18 23.99
C VAL A 74 8.02 -2.52 23.34
N ILE A 75 8.31 -1.79 22.28
CA ILE A 75 9.57 -1.87 21.55
C ILE A 75 10.53 -0.83 22.12
N SER A 76 11.76 -1.27 22.38
CA SER A 76 12.85 -0.40 22.82
C SER A 76 14.14 -0.75 22.08
N THR A 77 15.03 0.22 21.91
CA THR A 77 16.31 0.02 21.22
C THR A 77 17.47 -0.04 22.20
N GLY A 78 18.45 -0.89 21.93
CA GLY A 78 19.73 -0.94 22.62
C GLY A 78 20.90 -0.95 21.64
N GLN A 79 22.11 -0.76 22.16
CA GLN A 79 23.38 -0.90 21.43
C GLN A 79 24.16 -2.06 22.02
N ALA A 80 24.67 -2.97 21.17
CA ALA A 80 25.61 -4.00 21.57
C ALA A 80 26.95 -3.82 20.87
N LYS A 81 28.03 -4.05 21.63
CA LYS A 81 29.42 -3.85 21.19
C LYS A 81 29.76 -4.58 19.88
N ASP A 82 29.18 -5.76 19.65
CA ASP A 82 29.56 -6.64 18.52
C ASP A 82 28.47 -6.77 17.44
N SER A 83 27.26 -6.25 17.71
CA SER A 83 26.07 -6.48 16.86
C SER A 83 25.41 -5.19 16.38
N GLY A 84 25.85 -4.02 16.87
CA GLY A 84 25.23 -2.73 16.58
C GLY A 84 23.87 -2.57 17.26
N LEU A 85 22.90 -1.98 16.55
CA LEU A 85 21.54 -1.74 17.04
C LEU A 85 20.84 -3.06 17.38
N ILE A 86 20.19 -3.13 18.54
CA ILE A 86 19.34 -4.23 18.98
C ILE A 86 17.93 -3.70 19.23
N ILE A 87 16.93 -4.44 18.76
CA ILE A 87 15.52 -4.23 19.08
C ILE A 87 15.13 -5.17 20.23
N ILE A 88 14.55 -4.62 21.28
CA ILE A 88 14.06 -5.34 22.46
C ILE A 88 12.55 -5.20 22.50
N VAL A 89 11.86 -6.34 22.38
CA VAL A 89 10.40 -6.47 22.45
C VAL A 89 10.03 -6.89 23.87
N SER A 90 9.12 -6.18 24.53
CA SER A 90 8.72 -6.48 25.92
C SER A 90 7.21 -6.39 26.12
N SER A 91 6.64 -7.29 26.93
CA SER A 91 5.29 -7.13 27.46
C SER A 91 5.31 -6.18 28.65
N ILE A 92 4.22 -5.42 28.82
CA ILE A 92 3.94 -4.70 30.06
C ILE A 92 2.74 -5.36 30.74
N ASP A 93 3.00 -5.97 31.90
CA ASP A 93 1.95 -6.55 32.73
C ASP A 93 1.73 -5.65 33.95
N THR A 94 0.48 -5.27 34.23
CA THR A 94 0.10 -4.58 35.46
C THR A 94 -0.40 -5.58 36.48
N VAL A 95 0.37 -5.79 37.56
CA VAL A 95 -0.05 -6.65 38.67
C VAL A 95 -0.53 -5.76 39.81
N LYS A 96 -1.78 -5.94 40.25
CA LYS A 96 -2.28 -5.33 41.48
C LYS A 96 -1.58 -6.02 42.66
N SER A 97 -0.77 -5.27 43.40
CA SER A 97 -0.14 -5.77 44.62
C SER A 97 -1.20 -5.92 45.70
N ALA A 98 -1.30 -7.10 46.32
CA ALA A 98 -2.25 -7.35 47.42
C ALA A 98 -1.90 -6.60 48.72
N LYS A 99 -0.73 -5.95 48.78
CA LYS A 99 -0.24 -5.22 49.97
C LYS A 99 -0.18 -3.70 49.83
N GLU A 100 -0.36 -3.16 48.63
CA GLU A 100 -0.37 -1.72 48.38
C GLU A 100 -1.39 -1.39 47.28
N GLU A 101 -2.20 -0.34 47.45
CA GLU A 101 -3.12 0.21 46.44
C GLU A 101 -2.42 0.78 45.19
N GLN A 102 -1.15 0.44 44.95
CA GLN A 102 -0.38 0.89 43.81
C GLN A 102 -0.25 -0.22 42.77
N LEU A 103 -0.54 0.13 41.51
CA LEU A 103 -0.34 -0.74 40.35
C LEU A 103 1.16 -0.92 40.11
N LYS A 104 1.68 -2.13 40.29
CA LYS A 104 3.09 -2.43 39.98
C LYS A 104 3.19 -2.83 38.51
N ILE A 105 3.82 -1.98 37.72
CA ILE A 105 4.12 -2.26 36.31
C ILE A 105 5.33 -3.20 36.27
N THR A 106 5.15 -4.39 35.68
CA THR A 106 6.23 -5.35 35.46
C THR A 106 6.51 -5.45 33.96
N LYS A 107 7.75 -5.15 33.56
CA LYS A 107 8.21 -5.29 32.18
C LYS A 107 8.86 -6.66 31.99
N LYS A 108 8.32 -7.48 31.08
CA LYS A 108 8.88 -8.79 30.73
C LYS A 108 9.47 -8.74 29.32
N GLU A 109 10.77 -8.98 29.20
CA GLU A 109 11.42 -9.09 27.88
C GLU A 109 10.92 -10.36 27.17
N LEU A 110 10.40 -10.18 25.96
CA LEU A 110 9.87 -11.25 25.11
C LEU A 110 10.89 -11.70 24.07
N ALA A 111 11.57 -10.73 23.45
CA ALA A 111 12.57 -11.01 22.42
C ALA A 111 13.64 -9.93 22.38
N ARG A 112 14.86 -10.35 22.01
CA ARG A 112 16.02 -9.48 21.80
C ARG A 112 16.64 -9.80 20.45
N VAL A 113 16.53 -8.88 19.52
CA VAL A 113 16.81 -9.11 18.10
C VAL A 113 17.85 -8.11 17.60
N PRO A 114 19.03 -8.55 17.13
CA PRO A 114 19.95 -7.67 16.44
C PRO A 114 19.32 -7.11 15.15
N ALA A 115 19.45 -5.80 14.90
CA ALA A 115 18.85 -5.16 13.74
C ALA A 115 19.37 -5.74 12.41
N LYS A 116 20.60 -6.27 12.38
CA LYS A 116 21.16 -6.98 11.22
C LYS A 116 20.38 -8.24 10.84
N ASP A 117 19.72 -8.87 11.81
CA ASP A 117 18.96 -10.11 11.62
C ASP A 117 17.50 -9.82 11.25
N ILE A 118 17.08 -8.55 11.24
CA ILE A 118 15.75 -8.11 10.80
C ILE A 118 15.77 -7.95 9.28
N LEU A 119 14.80 -8.59 8.62
CA LEU A 119 14.54 -8.41 7.20
C LEU A 119 13.69 -7.15 6.99
N GLU A 120 12.55 -7.07 7.67
CA GLU A 120 11.58 -5.99 7.51
C GLU A 120 10.68 -5.83 8.74
N VAL A 121 10.05 -4.67 8.84
CA VAL A 121 9.11 -4.33 9.90
C VAL A 121 7.81 -3.81 9.29
N TYR A 122 6.70 -4.19 9.88
CA TYR A 122 5.38 -3.65 9.56
C TYR A 122 4.97 -2.68 10.64
N ILE A 123 4.60 -1.48 10.24
CA ILE A 123 4.30 -0.35 11.12
C ILE A 123 2.88 0.13 10.82
N GLN A 124 2.08 0.40 11.84
CA GLN A 124 0.78 1.03 11.67
C GLN A 124 0.97 2.52 11.43
N LYS A 125 0.72 3.00 10.20
CA LYS A 125 0.67 4.44 9.94
C LYS A 125 -0.78 4.90 9.91
N THR A 126 -1.06 5.93 10.70
CA THR A 126 -2.32 6.69 10.63
C THR A 126 -2.13 7.79 9.60
N GLU A 127 -2.80 7.66 8.46
CA GLU A 127 -2.86 8.73 7.48
C GLU A 127 -4.14 9.53 7.72
N TYR A 128 -3.96 10.84 7.93
CA TYR A 128 -5.07 11.79 7.91
C TYR A 128 -5.44 12.06 6.47
N SER A 129 -6.48 11.38 5.98
CA SER A 129 -7.05 11.67 4.67
C SER A 129 -7.69 13.06 4.72
N SER A 130 -6.95 14.06 4.23
CA SER A 130 -7.41 15.44 4.10
C SER A 130 -8.32 15.62 2.87
N GLY A 131 -9.16 14.62 2.59
CA GLY A 131 -10.01 14.58 1.40
C GLY A 131 -11.09 15.67 1.35
N SER A 132 -11.46 16.26 2.50
CA SER A 132 -12.43 17.37 2.51
C SER A 132 -11.75 18.73 2.35
N LEU A 133 -10.52 18.93 2.85
CA LEU A 133 -9.89 20.24 2.86
C LEU A 133 -9.45 20.70 1.45
N THR A 134 -9.00 19.77 0.61
CA THR A 134 -8.58 20.07 -0.77
C THR A 134 -9.75 20.41 -1.69
N VAL A 135 -10.92 19.76 -1.53
CA VAL A 135 -12.11 20.06 -2.33
C VAL A 135 -12.64 21.46 -2.03
N PHE A 136 -12.68 21.87 -0.75
CA PHE A 136 -13.17 23.20 -0.37
C PHE A 136 -12.16 24.34 -0.65
N LEU A 137 -10.85 24.09 -0.53
CA LEU A 137 -9.83 25.05 -0.98
C LEU A 137 -9.88 25.27 -2.49
N VAL A 138 -10.08 24.21 -3.29
CA VAL A 138 -10.19 24.33 -4.75
C VAL A 138 -11.46 25.09 -5.16
N VAL A 139 -12.60 24.88 -4.50
CA VAL A 139 -13.83 25.64 -4.79
C VAL A 139 -13.71 27.12 -4.38
N GLY A 140 -13.10 27.42 -3.23
CA GLY A 140 -12.82 28.79 -2.79
C GLY A 140 -11.85 29.53 -3.71
N ILE A 141 -10.81 28.83 -4.19
CA ILE A 141 -9.86 29.34 -5.17
C ILE A 141 -10.53 29.57 -6.53
N ILE A 142 -11.45 28.70 -6.98
CA ILE A 142 -12.18 28.86 -8.25
C ILE A 142 -13.07 30.10 -8.23
N VAL A 143 -13.77 30.41 -7.13
CA VAL A 143 -14.61 31.62 -7.04
C VAL A 143 -13.76 32.89 -7.09
N VAL A 144 -12.61 32.90 -6.42
CA VAL A 144 -11.65 34.02 -6.48
C VAL A 144 -10.99 34.10 -7.86
N LEU A 145 -10.65 32.97 -8.49
CA LEU A 145 -10.12 32.91 -9.85
C LEU A 145 -11.15 33.34 -10.90
N ILE A 146 -12.44 33.05 -10.76
CA ILE A 146 -13.46 33.54 -11.70
C ILE A 146 -13.59 35.06 -11.60
N ILE A 147 -13.46 35.63 -10.40
CA ILE A 147 -13.44 37.09 -10.19
C ILE A 147 -12.16 37.70 -10.79
N ILE A 148 -11.01 37.04 -10.65
CA ILE A 148 -9.73 37.48 -11.25
C ILE A 148 -9.72 37.28 -12.77
N ILE A 149 -10.25 36.18 -13.30
CA ILE A 149 -10.37 35.91 -14.75
C ILE A 149 -11.34 36.91 -15.38
N ALA A 150 -12.44 37.27 -14.72
CA ALA A 150 -13.28 38.37 -15.18
C ALA A 150 -12.55 39.73 -15.24
N ILE A 151 -11.46 39.91 -14.45
CA ILE A 151 -10.57 41.07 -14.47
C ILE A 151 -9.42 40.90 -15.50
N VAL A 152 -9.00 39.66 -15.80
CA VAL A 152 -7.78 39.32 -16.57
C VAL A 152 -8.08 38.76 -17.97
N VAL A 153 -9.34 38.66 -18.41
CA VAL A 153 -9.69 38.46 -19.84
C VAL A 153 -9.17 39.60 -20.76
N SER A 154 -8.51 40.62 -20.20
CA SER A 154 -7.45 41.37 -20.90
C SER A 154 -6.05 40.80 -20.58
N GLY A 155 -5.62 39.77 -21.31
CA GLY A 155 -4.19 39.48 -21.45
C GLY A 155 -3.72 38.05 -21.18
N ALA A 156 -3.47 37.35 -22.29
CA ALA A 156 -2.44 36.33 -22.52
C ALA A 156 -2.56 34.96 -21.84
N ASN A 157 -2.60 33.94 -22.71
CA ASN A 157 -2.38 32.53 -22.46
C ASN A 157 -0.91 32.29 -22.08
N ASP A 158 -0.65 31.38 -21.14
CA ASP A 158 0.52 30.51 -21.22
C ASP A 158 0.32 29.26 -20.34
N GLU A 159 0.37 28.09 -20.95
CA GLU A 159 0.41 26.79 -20.28
C GLU A 159 1.87 26.40 -20.09
N SER A 160 2.32 26.28 -18.83
CA SER A 160 3.63 25.68 -18.52
C SER A 160 3.46 24.21 -18.12
N PRO A 161 4.26 23.29 -18.67
CA PRO A 161 4.16 21.86 -18.36
C PRO A 161 4.75 21.58 -16.98
N LYS A 162 3.96 20.92 -16.11
CA LYS A 162 4.48 20.40 -14.84
C LYS A 162 5.28 19.13 -15.12
N GLN A 163 6.56 19.21 -14.83
CA GLN A 163 7.51 18.10 -14.89
C GLN A 163 7.22 17.14 -13.73
N SER A 164 6.58 16.01 -14.04
CA SER A 164 6.33 14.90 -13.12
C SER A 164 7.61 14.07 -12.96
N SER A 165 8.20 14.14 -11.77
CA SER A 165 9.36 13.35 -11.37
C SER A 165 8.97 11.88 -11.18
N SER A 166 9.38 11.06 -12.15
CA SER A 166 9.83 9.66 -12.06
C SER A 166 9.32 8.82 -10.87
N GLY A 167 8.35 7.97 -11.16
CA GLY A 167 7.92 6.85 -10.33
C GLY A 167 6.52 6.37 -10.69
N THR A 168 6.19 6.28 -11.97
CA THR A 168 4.81 5.98 -12.39
C THR A 168 4.64 4.48 -12.59
N THR A 169 3.76 3.90 -11.77
CA THR A 169 3.27 2.53 -11.93
C THR A 169 2.28 2.52 -13.09
N SER A 170 2.68 1.99 -14.26
CA SER A 170 1.89 2.02 -15.50
C SER A 170 0.72 1.05 -15.59
N CYS A 171 0.02 0.81 -14.47
CA CYS A 171 -1.01 -0.22 -14.37
C CYS A 171 -2.41 0.39 -14.26
N PRO A 172 -3.42 -0.12 -14.98
CA PRO A 172 -4.81 0.21 -14.68
C PRO A 172 -5.17 -0.28 -13.28
N TYR A 173 -5.90 0.54 -12.53
CA TYR A 173 -6.46 0.17 -11.24
C TYR A 173 -7.86 -0.38 -11.44
N ILE A 174 -8.10 -1.61 -10.97
CA ILE A 174 -9.41 -2.25 -10.99
C ILE A 174 -9.99 -2.26 -9.57
N TYR A 175 -11.21 -1.74 -9.48
CA TYR A 175 -12.02 -1.73 -8.28
C TYR A 175 -13.26 -2.60 -8.48
N SER A 176 -13.56 -3.40 -7.46
CA SER A 176 -14.76 -4.23 -7.41
C SER A 176 -15.78 -3.60 -6.48
N SER A 177 -17.07 -3.71 -6.83
CA SER A 177 -18.12 -3.34 -5.88
C SER A 177 -18.36 -4.47 -4.88
N ASP A 178 -18.40 -4.11 -3.60
CA ASP A 178 -18.72 -5.01 -2.49
C ASP A 178 -20.20 -4.90 -2.05
N GLY A 179 -21.02 -4.17 -2.81
CA GLY A 179 -22.41 -3.86 -2.50
C GLY A 179 -22.61 -2.52 -1.75
N THR A 180 -21.58 -1.98 -1.09
CA THR A 180 -21.63 -0.69 -0.39
C THR A 180 -20.88 0.41 -1.13
N GLY A 181 -19.78 0.06 -1.80
CA GLY A 181 -18.93 0.98 -2.54
C GLY A 181 -18.04 0.24 -3.53
N PHE A 182 -17.01 0.95 -4.00
CA PHE A 182 -15.93 0.37 -4.81
C PHE A 182 -14.68 0.21 -3.93
N VAL A 183 -14.12 -0.99 -3.91
CA VAL A 183 -12.90 -1.34 -3.17
C VAL A 183 -11.84 -1.77 -4.18
N PHE A 184 -10.61 -1.32 -3.96
CA PHE A 184 -9.48 -1.74 -4.77
C PHE A 184 -9.35 -3.26 -4.75
N ASP A 185 -9.24 -3.89 -5.92
CA ASP A 185 -9.20 -5.35 -6.06
C ASP A 185 -7.91 -5.80 -6.77
N ALA A 186 -7.50 -5.09 -7.84
CA ALA A 186 -6.43 -5.55 -8.71
C ALA A 186 -5.69 -4.43 -9.46
N GLU A 187 -4.41 -4.68 -9.75
CA GLU A 187 -3.56 -3.94 -10.70
C GLU A 187 -3.01 -4.92 -11.76
N PRO A 188 -3.78 -5.25 -12.81
CA PRO A 188 -3.25 -6.06 -13.90
C PRO A 188 -2.22 -5.28 -14.74
N LEU A 189 -1.51 -5.99 -15.60
CA LEU A 189 -0.56 -5.45 -16.58
C LEU A 189 0.68 -4.80 -15.94
N GLY A 190 1.04 -5.23 -14.73
CA GLY A 190 2.26 -4.85 -14.00
C GLY A 190 3.52 -4.75 -14.85
N GLY A 191 3.98 -3.56 -15.21
CA GLY A 191 5.20 -3.37 -15.99
C GLY A 191 5.06 -3.58 -17.50
N ALA A 192 3.84 -3.63 -18.05
CA ALA A 192 3.58 -3.52 -19.50
C ALA A 192 3.69 -2.05 -19.98
N ILE A 193 4.86 -1.43 -19.76
CA ILE A 193 5.06 0.02 -19.93
C ILE A 193 5.21 0.48 -21.40
N CYS A 194 5.32 -0.45 -22.35
CA CYS A 194 5.44 -0.14 -23.78
C CYS A 194 4.84 -1.27 -24.64
N GLU A 195 4.60 -0.98 -25.92
CA GLU A 195 3.96 -1.91 -26.87
C GLU A 195 4.69 -3.26 -26.97
N GLY A 196 6.02 -3.27 -26.94
CA GLY A 196 6.82 -4.50 -26.96
C GLY A 196 6.68 -5.37 -25.70
N LEU A 197 6.06 -4.86 -24.64
CA LEU A 197 5.76 -5.56 -23.39
C LEU A 197 4.26 -5.85 -23.21
N SER A 198 3.45 -5.58 -24.24
CA SER A 198 2.03 -5.92 -24.28
C SER A 198 1.83 -7.42 -24.11
N ARG A 199 0.82 -7.78 -23.33
CA ARG A 199 0.46 -9.17 -23.02
C ARG A 199 -0.93 -9.23 -22.41
N SER A 200 -1.57 -10.39 -22.51
CA SER A 200 -2.76 -10.68 -21.73
C SER A 200 -2.38 -10.93 -20.28
N ASP A 201 -3.22 -10.46 -19.36
CA ASP A 201 -3.08 -10.70 -17.93
C ASP A 201 -4.41 -11.14 -17.34
N TYR A 202 -4.34 -12.05 -16.37
CA TYR A 202 -5.49 -12.66 -15.73
C TYR A 202 -5.40 -12.45 -14.23
N THR A 203 -6.15 -11.47 -13.72
CA THR A 203 -6.23 -11.23 -12.29
C THR A 203 -7.50 -11.81 -11.71
N LYS A 204 -7.36 -12.49 -10.56
CA LYS A 204 -8.48 -12.97 -9.78
C LYS A 204 -9.17 -11.79 -9.09
N MET A 205 -10.48 -11.68 -9.27
CA MET A 205 -11.31 -10.67 -8.62
C MET A 205 -11.76 -11.19 -7.24
N GLU A 206 -11.07 -10.78 -6.17
CA GLU A 206 -11.32 -11.31 -4.82
C GLU A 206 -12.44 -10.58 -4.09
N LYS A 207 -12.65 -9.30 -4.41
CA LYS A 207 -13.65 -8.44 -3.76
C LYS A 207 -14.95 -8.31 -4.56
N LEU A 208 -15.01 -8.93 -5.74
CA LEU A 208 -16.17 -8.82 -6.62
C LEU A 208 -17.40 -9.51 -6.05
N PHE A 209 -18.41 -8.71 -5.74
CA PHE A 209 -19.72 -9.16 -5.28
C PHE A 209 -20.78 -8.98 -6.36
N ALA A 210 -21.72 -9.92 -6.43
CA ALA A 210 -22.86 -9.81 -7.35
C ALA A 210 -23.91 -8.86 -6.79
N ASP A 211 -24.24 -7.80 -7.53
CA ASP A 211 -25.32 -6.88 -7.23
C ASP A 211 -26.54 -7.26 -8.07
N GLY A 212 -27.38 -8.13 -7.48
CA GLY A 212 -28.48 -8.79 -8.19
C GLY A 212 -27.95 -9.68 -9.32
N ASN A 213 -28.31 -9.33 -10.56
CA ASN A 213 -27.90 -10.06 -11.77
C ASN A 213 -26.69 -9.41 -12.48
N SER A 214 -26.00 -8.47 -11.82
CA SER A 214 -24.90 -7.72 -12.41
C SER A 214 -23.66 -7.72 -11.53
N PHE A 215 -22.50 -7.54 -12.16
CA PHE A 215 -21.25 -7.25 -11.48
C PHE A 215 -20.87 -5.81 -11.79
N ARG A 216 -20.46 -5.06 -10.76
CA ARG A 216 -19.98 -3.68 -10.92
C ARG A 216 -18.47 -3.65 -10.71
N ILE A 217 -17.75 -3.30 -11.78
CA ILE A 217 -16.29 -3.16 -11.82
C ILE A 217 -16.00 -1.75 -12.34
N LEU A 218 -15.02 -1.09 -11.74
CA LEU A 218 -14.55 0.23 -12.13
C LEU A 218 -13.06 0.14 -12.45
N MET A 219 -12.66 0.64 -13.61
CA MET A 219 -11.26 0.73 -14.02
C MET A 219 -10.85 2.20 -14.09
N ARG A 220 -9.71 2.56 -13.50
CA ARG A 220 -9.22 3.94 -13.44
C ARG A 220 -7.72 4.03 -13.63
N ASN A 221 -7.29 5.16 -14.17
CA ASN A 221 -5.93 5.63 -14.06
C ASN A 221 -5.87 6.51 -12.80
N GLU A 222 -5.11 6.09 -11.80
CA GLU A 222 -4.88 6.90 -10.59
C GLU A 222 -3.58 7.74 -10.72
N THR A 223 -2.80 7.48 -11.77
CA THR A 223 -1.58 8.18 -12.15
C THR A 223 -1.80 9.00 -13.42
N ASP A 224 -0.97 10.04 -13.62
CA ASP A 224 -0.96 10.83 -14.87
C ASP A 224 -0.28 10.05 -15.99
N GLU A 225 -0.99 9.02 -16.47
CA GLU A 225 -0.51 8.10 -17.51
C GLU A 225 -1.59 7.83 -18.55
N LYS A 226 -1.13 7.63 -19.79
CA LYS A 226 -1.97 7.19 -20.90
C LYS A 226 -1.86 5.68 -21.02
N GLN A 227 -2.98 4.99 -20.81
CA GLN A 227 -3.06 3.53 -20.87
C GLN A 227 -3.86 3.11 -22.10
N PHE A 228 -3.41 2.03 -22.73
CA PHE A 228 -4.08 1.41 -23.87
C PHE A 228 -4.40 -0.04 -23.51
N ILE A 229 -5.66 -0.42 -23.67
CA ILE A 229 -6.16 -1.77 -23.40
C ILE A 229 -6.95 -2.19 -24.63
N ASP A 230 -6.53 -3.29 -25.25
CA ASP A 230 -7.20 -3.81 -26.43
C ASP A 230 -8.51 -4.50 -26.07
N GLU A 231 -8.53 -5.23 -24.94
CA GLU A 231 -9.67 -6.03 -24.52
C GLU A 231 -9.76 -6.18 -23.00
N LEU A 232 -10.98 -6.11 -22.47
CA LEU A 232 -11.30 -6.43 -21.09
C LEU A 232 -12.43 -7.47 -21.05
N LYS A 233 -12.17 -8.62 -20.42
CA LYS A 233 -13.13 -9.72 -20.27
C LYS A 233 -13.29 -10.12 -18.81
N LEU A 234 -14.53 -10.37 -18.40
CA LEU A 234 -14.83 -11.06 -17.15
C LEU A 234 -15.06 -12.56 -17.44
N LYS A 235 -14.16 -13.42 -16.97
CA LYS A 235 -14.26 -14.88 -17.14
C LYS A 235 -14.78 -15.52 -15.83
N LEU A 236 -15.93 -16.19 -15.90
CA LEU A 236 -16.43 -16.99 -14.78
C LEU A 236 -15.85 -18.41 -14.86
N VAL A 237 -15.03 -18.79 -13.89
CA VAL A 237 -14.45 -20.13 -13.80
C VAL A 237 -15.00 -20.83 -12.56
N ARG A 238 -15.73 -21.93 -12.78
CA ARG A 238 -16.27 -22.76 -11.68
C ARG A 238 -15.18 -23.69 -11.16
N LYS A 239 -15.09 -23.82 -9.84
CA LYS A 239 -14.23 -24.79 -9.16
C LYS A 239 -15.01 -25.61 -8.15
N GLU A 240 -14.53 -26.82 -7.89
CA GLU A 240 -14.97 -27.61 -6.75
C GLU A 240 -14.43 -27.02 -5.43
N LEU A 241 -15.10 -27.36 -4.32
CA LEU A 241 -14.66 -26.96 -3.00
C LEU A 241 -13.27 -27.58 -2.72
N GLY A 242 -12.37 -26.81 -2.10
CA GLY A 242 -11.00 -27.25 -1.81
C GLY A 242 -10.00 -27.12 -2.97
N TYR A 243 -10.45 -26.89 -4.21
CA TYR A 243 -9.55 -26.60 -5.34
C TYR A 243 -9.27 -25.10 -5.45
N ARG A 244 -8.08 -24.78 -5.97
CA ARG A 244 -7.65 -23.45 -6.41
C ARG A 244 -7.58 -23.42 -7.93
N ILE A 245 -7.59 -22.23 -8.52
CA ILE A 245 -7.48 -22.01 -9.97
C ILE A 245 -6.26 -21.14 -10.22
N THR A 246 -5.49 -21.45 -11.27
CA THR A 246 -4.43 -20.58 -11.79
C THR A 246 -4.49 -20.53 -13.33
N PRO A 247 -4.34 -19.36 -13.95
CA PRO A 247 -4.24 -19.22 -15.41
C PRO A 247 -2.82 -19.59 -15.89
N ASP A 248 -2.69 -20.17 -17.10
CA ASP A 248 -1.41 -20.16 -17.82
C ASP A 248 -1.21 -18.88 -18.64
N ALA A 249 0.00 -18.74 -19.21
CA ALA A 249 0.35 -17.64 -20.10
C ALA A 249 -0.37 -17.67 -21.47
N GLY A 250 -1.10 -18.74 -21.77
CA GLY A 250 -1.98 -18.83 -22.93
C GLY A 250 -3.35 -18.27 -22.54
N GLU A 251 -4.35 -19.13 -22.42
CA GLU A 251 -5.66 -18.77 -21.88
C GLU A 251 -6.30 -19.90 -21.06
N SER A 252 -5.52 -20.92 -20.70
CA SER A 252 -6.04 -22.11 -20.03
C SER A 252 -6.05 -21.89 -18.52
N PHE A 253 -7.07 -22.41 -17.85
CA PHE A 253 -7.17 -22.39 -16.40
C PHE A 253 -6.98 -23.80 -15.86
N TYR A 254 -6.07 -23.94 -14.89
CA TYR A 254 -5.79 -25.21 -14.23
C TYR A 254 -6.37 -25.17 -12.82
N THR A 255 -7.11 -26.21 -12.46
CA THR A 255 -7.48 -26.46 -11.08
C THR A 255 -6.41 -27.28 -10.40
N TYR A 256 -6.14 -26.96 -9.14
CA TYR A 256 -5.19 -27.72 -8.33
C TYR A 256 -5.66 -27.79 -6.89
N ASN A 257 -5.38 -28.92 -6.25
CA ASN A 257 -5.51 -29.13 -4.82
C ASN A 257 -4.22 -29.79 -4.33
N ASN A 258 -4.03 -29.89 -3.00
CA ASN A 258 -2.92 -30.62 -2.40
C ASN A 258 -1.53 -30.21 -2.92
N THR A 259 -1.23 -28.92 -2.88
CA THR A 259 0.11 -28.41 -3.22
C THR A 259 1.17 -28.99 -2.29
N THR A 260 2.27 -29.47 -2.86
CA THR A 260 3.43 -29.92 -2.08
C THR A 260 4.36 -28.74 -1.84
N LYS A 261 4.74 -28.54 -0.58
CA LYS A 261 5.71 -27.51 -0.18
C LYS A 261 7.12 -27.89 -0.69
N PRO A 262 7.99 -26.91 -0.99
CA PRO A 262 9.38 -27.23 -1.29
C PRO A 262 10.03 -27.93 -0.09
N GLU A 263 10.84 -28.96 -0.38
CA GLU A 263 11.68 -29.65 0.60
C GLU A 263 12.84 -28.75 1.03
N SER A 264 13.43 -28.03 0.06
CA SER A 264 14.45 -27.02 0.30
C SER A 264 14.38 -25.90 -0.73
N VAL A 265 14.67 -24.67 -0.31
CA VAL A 265 14.90 -23.53 -1.18
C VAL A 265 16.23 -22.90 -0.81
N LYS A 266 17.10 -22.69 -1.80
CA LYS A 266 18.39 -22.02 -1.61
C LYS A 266 18.53 -20.81 -2.50
N ASP A 267 19.19 -19.77 -2.00
CA ASP A 267 19.57 -18.61 -2.82
C ASP A 267 20.80 -18.91 -3.70
N GLU A 268 21.23 -17.92 -4.48
CA GLU A 268 22.40 -18.00 -5.37
C GLU A 268 23.73 -18.26 -4.64
N ASN A 269 23.79 -17.99 -3.33
CA ASN A 269 24.95 -18.22 -2.49
C ASN A 269 24.88 -19.57 -1.75
N GLY A 270 23.80 -20.34 -1.95
CA GLY A 270 23.56 -21.61 -1.29
C GLY A 270 22.99 -21.51 0.12
N ASN A 271 22.60 -20.31 0.58
CA ASN A 271 21.95 -20.13 1.87
C ASN A 271 20.57 -20.78 1.86
N ASP A 272 20.22 -21.49 2.94
CA ASP A 272 18.89 -22.07 3.09
C ASP A 272 17.87 -20.98 3.47
N ILE A 273 16.91 -20.76 2.58
CA ILE A 273 15.82 -19.79 2.74
C ILE A 273 14.46 -20.49 2.71
N THR A 274 14.42 -21.82 2.90
CA THR A 274 13.21 -22.65 2.78
C THR A 274 12.05 -22.12 3.61
N THR A 275 12.35 -21.59 4.81
CA THR A 275 11.40 -21.00 5.75
C THR A 275 10.42 -20.00 5.10
N PHE A 276 10.89 -19.15 4.16
CA PHE A 276 10.08 -18.14 3.47
C PHE A 276 9.11 -18.73 2.43
N PHE A 277 9.23 -20.02 2.12
CA PHE A 277 8.43 -20.70 1.10
C PHE A 277 7.65 -21.88 1.68
N ARG A 278 7.60 -22.01 3.01
CA ARG A 278 6.86 -23.08 3.69
C ARG A 278 5.38 -22.79 3.76
N ASP A 279 4.98 -21.54 3.95
CA ASP A 279 3.59 -21.18 4.22
C ASP A 279 3.16 -19.96 3.39
N GLY A 280 1.85 -19.84 3.18
CA GLY A 280 1.24 -18.64 2.58
C GLY A 280 0.96 -17.61 3.67
N ASP A 281 2.01 -17.07 4.27
CA ASP A 281 1.97 -16.17 5.44
C ASP A 281 2.16 -14.68 5.09
N GLU A 282 2.12 -14.37 3.79
CA GLU A 282 2.41 -13.05 3.21
C GLU A 282 3.83 -12.54 3.51
N VAL A 283 4.72 -13.40 4.00
CA VAL A 283 6.13 -13.09 4.17
C VAL A 283 6.85 -13.46 2.88
N ALA A 284 7.46 -12.47 2.25
CA ALA A 284 8.24 -12.68 1.03
C ALA A 284 9.73 -12.68 1.36
N TRP A 285 10.48 -13.59 0.74
CA TRP A 285 11.92 -13.41 0.64
C TRP A 285 12.21 -12.22 -0.28
N GLN A 286 13.08 -11.32 0.14
CA GLN A 286 13.51 -10.18 -0.65
C GLN A 286 15.02 -10.21 -0.81
N THR A 287 15.49 -10.08 -2.05
CA THR A 287 16.90 -9.86 -2.29
C THR A 287 17.30 -8.47 -1.82
N TYR A 288 18.39 -8.38 -1.05
CA TYR A 288 18.99 -7.10 -0.72
C TYR A 288 19.71 -6.56 -1.96
N MET A 289 19.01 -5.77 -2.77
CA MET A 289 19.67 -5.02 -3.84
C MET A 289 20.45 -3.88 -3.18
N SER A 290 21.78 -3.93 -3.24
CA SER A 290 22.60 -2.79 -2.87
C SER A 290 22.17 -1.59 -3.71
N CYS A 291 21.98 -0.43 -3.10
CA CYS A 291 21.71 0.84 -3.78
C CYS A 291 22.87 1.30 -4.70
N ASP A 292 23.91 0.48 -4.82
CA ASP A 292 25.11 0.75 -5.58
C ASP A 292 24.80 0.59 -7.08
N THR A 293 24.67 1.74 -7.74
CA THR A 293 24.51 1.88 -9.19
C THR A 293 25.83 1.73 -9.93
N SER A 294 26.94 1.46 -9.24
CA SER A 294 28.23 1.22 -9.89
C SER A 294 28.21 -0.13 -10.60
N PHE A 295 28.16 -0.07 -11.93
CA PHE A 295 28.22 -1.22 -12.82
C PHE A 295 29.58 -1.91 -12.73
N SER A 296 29.76 -2.79 -11.74
CA SER A 296 30.88 -3.74 -11.68
C SER A 296 30.35 -5.17 -11.57
N THR A 297 29.76 -5.66 -12.67
CA THR A 297 29.41 -7.05 -12.95
C THR A 297 29.26 -8.03 -11.75
N PRO A 298 28.26 -7.87 -10.86
CA PRO A 298 27.70 -9.03 -10.19
C PRO A 298 26.83 -9.79 -11.21
N SER A 299 26.58 -11.09 -10.98
CA SER A 299 25.49 -11.78 -11.66
C SER A 299 24.22 -10.94 -11.52
N LYS A 300 23.75 -10.33 -12.61
CA LYS A 300 22.53 -9.48 -12.60
C LYS A 300 21.25 -10.28 -12.37
N ARG A 301 21.36 -11.59 -12.12
CA ARG A 301 20.24 -12.49 -11.87
C ARG A 301 20.42 -13.10 -10.49
N HIS A 302 19.44 -12.85 -9.64
CA HIS A 302 19.22 -13.63 -8.44
C HIS A 302 18.62 -14.97 -8.83
N GLU A 303 19.04 -16.03 -8.14
CA GLU A 303 18.63 -17.39 -8.47
C GLU A 303 18.10 -18.06 -7.21
N LEU A 304 16.91 -18.64 -7.31
CA LEU A 304 16.34 -19.46 -6.26
C LEU A 304 16.25 -20.90 -6.75
N ASN A 305 16.92 -21.79 -6.02
CA ASN A 305 16.97 -23.22 -6.31
C ASN A 305 15.96 -23.95 -5.43
N PHE A 306 14.86 -24.40 -6.03
CA PHE A 306 13.80 -25.15 -5.35
C PHE A 306 13.96 -26.66 -5.54
N LYS A 307 13.83 -27.41 -4.45
CA LYS A 307 13.75 -28.86 -4.45
C LYS A 307 12.37 -29.29 -3.97
N PHE A 308 11.73 -30.21 -4.70
CA PHE A 308 10.42 -30.77 -4.35
C PHE A 308 10.47 -32.30 -4.36
N ASN A 309 9.71 -32.91 -3.46
CA ASN A 309 9.45 -34.34 -3.52
C ASN A 309 8.47 -34.64 -4.66
N LYS A 310 8.89 -35.51 -5.59
CA LYS A 310 8.03 -36.02 -6.65
C LYS A 310 6.94 -36.94 -6.05
N PRO A 311 5.64 -36.65 -6.25
CA PRO A 311 4.59 -37.55 -5.82
C PRO A 311 4.68 -38.92 -6.50
N GLU A 312 4.36 -39.97 -5.78
CA GLU A 312 4.37 -41.34 -6.30
C GLU A 312 3.38 -41.49 -7.48
N GLY A 313 3.81 -42.18 -8.55
CA GLY A 313 2.98 -42.40 -9.75
C GLY A 313 2.77 -41.18 -10.66
N ALA A 314 3.29 -40.00 -10.30
CA ALA A 314 3.08 -38.79 -11.10
C ALA A 314 3.90 -38.80 -12.42
N ARG A 315 3.18 -38.70 -13.55
CA ARG A 315 3.73 -38.74 -14.92
C ARG A 315 4.14 -37.37 -15.48
N LYS A 316 3.52 -36.29 -14.99
CA LYS A 316 3.82 -34.90 -15.32
C LYS A 316 3.82 -34.06 -14.06
N HIS A 317 4.68 -33.05 -14.00
CA HIS A 317 4.72 -32.08 -12.90
C HIS A 317 4.64 -30.69 -13.49
N TYR A 318 3.89 -29.83 -12.81
CA TYR A 318 3.77 -28.42 -13.17
C TYR A 318 4.37 -27.63 -12.02
N CYS A 319 5.43 -26.88 -12.31
CA CYS A 319 5.97 -25.90 -11.36
C CYS A 319 5.31 -24.56 -11.66
N TRP A 320 4.63 -24.02 -10.66
CA TRP A 320 3.99 -22.71 -10.75
C TRP A 320 4.69 -21.78 -9.76
N SER A 321 5.33 -20.74 -10.27
CA SER A 321 5.75 -19.61 -9.45
C SER A 321 4.63 -18.59 -9.44
N MET A 322 3.98 -18.41 -8.29
CA MET A 322 2.98 -17.36 -8.14
C MET A 322 3.72 -16.03 -8.00
N GLN A 323 3.72 -15.23 -9.06
CA GLN A 323 4.24 -13.86 -9.04
C GLN A 323 3.19 -12.88 -8.50
N GLU A 324 2.39 -13.29 -7.52
CA GLU A 324 1.39 -12.43 -6.91
C GLU A 324 2.05 -11.59 -5.81
N ARG A 325 2.13 -10.27 -6.05
CA ARG A 325 2.65 -9.21 -5.16
C ARG A 325 4.18 -9.03 -5.06
N LEU A 326 4.89 -8.93 -6.19
CA LEU A 326 6.29 -8.47 -6.18
C LEU A 326 6.48 -6.94 -6.26
N PHE A 327 5.43 -6.14 -6.30
CA PHE A 327 5.54 -4.68 -6.29
C PHE A 327 5.02 -4.13 -4.97
N GLY A 328 5.93 -4.01 -3.99
CA GLY A 328 5.73 -3.11 -2.86
C GLY A 328 5.96 -1.67 -3.33
N GLU A 329 5.03 -0.79 -2.98
CA GLU A 329 5.12 0.64 -3.27
C GLU A 329 6.49 1.20 -2.87
N HIS A 330 7.24 1.69 -3.86
CA HIS A 330 8.27 2.70 -3.63
C HIS A 330 7.56 4.06 -3.58
N LYS A 331 7.37 4.60 -2.38
CA LYS A 331 7.14 6.04 -2.18
C LYS A 331 8.47 6.75 -1.95
#